data_AF-A0A6N8JAI4-F1
#
_entry.id   AF-A0A6N8JAI4-F1
#
_cell.length_a   1.000
_cell.length_b   1.000
_cell.length_c   1.000
_cell.angle_alpha   90.00
_cell.angle_beta   90.00
_cell.angle_gamma   90.00
#
_symmetry.space_group_name_H-M   'P 1'
#
loop_
_entity.id
_entity.type
_entity.pdbx_description
1 polymer ?
#
loop_
_entity_poly.entity_id
_entity_poly.type
_entity_poly.pdbx_seq_one_letter_code
_entity_poly.pdbx_strand_id
1 'polypeptide(L)'
;MALPYVTYTKAVKNDLTALSFEKLLFFGTWCCEHLDNKYGSYLDELGFVKEHTLMTNTISFLWNIIDSNAVIDEAAVKKQLRMLLNMDMDYEFDFAKPKDCGVLKLMEGIERMLNYLKKKNPEDVLACAYYPLDVLNAFKNSKLDPYTTPMKSGVDDPYFKEELDTQHKLLTYLKDHNVTSADKNIFR
;
A
#
# COMPACT_ATOMS: atom_id res chain seq x y z
N MET A 1 18.76 1.40 9.93
CA MET A 1 17.66 1.12 10.87
C MET A 1 16.41 1.02 10.04
N ALA A 2 15.39 0.30 10.51
CA ALA A 2 14.07 0.41 9.91
C ALA A 2 13.65 1.89 9.89
N LEU A 3 12.99 2.35 8.83
CA LEU A 3 12.35 3.65 8.78
C LEU A 3 11.06 3.55 9.61
N PRO A 4 10.94 4.21 10.78
CA PRO A 4 9.75 4.05 11.62
C PRO A 4 8.54 4.77 11.00
N TYR A 5 7.36 4.19 11.14
CA TYR A 5 6.09 4.80 10.70
C TYR A 5 5.96 6.25 11.14
N VAL A 6 6.20 6.56 12.42
CA VAL A 6 6.09 7.92 12.97
C VAL A 6 7.00 8.92 12.26
N THR A 7 8.21 8.50 11.87
CA THR A 7 9.16 9.35 11.15
C THR A 7 8.67 9.61 9.73
N TYR A 8 8.21 8.58 9.04
CA TYR A 8 7.61 8.71 7.72
C TYR A 8 6.37 9.62 7.74
N THR A 9 5.41 9.37 8.64
CA THR A 9 4.18 10.16 8.76
C THR A 9 4.49 11.64 8.96
N LYS A 10 5.45 11.99 9.82
CA LYS A 10 5.85 13.40 10.02
C LYS A 10 6.34 14.07 8.73
N ALA A 11 6.98 13.33 7.84
CA ALA A 11 7.51 13.86 6.59
C ALA A 11 6.42 14.09 5.53
N VAL A 12 5.44 13.19 5.42
CA VAL A 12 4.47 13.20 4.30
C VAL A 12 3.06 13.69 4.67
N LYS A 13 2.72 13.75 5.96
CA LYS A 13 1.34 14.00 6.42
C LYS A 13 0.76 15.29 5.86
N ASN A 14 1.51 16.39 5.86
CA ASN A 14 1.02 17.67 5.35
C ASN A 14 0.72 17.61 3.86
N ASP A 15 1.60 16.99 3.07
CA ASP A 15 1.40 16.84 1.63
C ASP A 15 0.18 15.96 1.32
N LEU A 16 -0.01 14.87 2.07
CA LEU A 16 -1.15 13.97 1.90
C LEU A 16 -2.47 14.63 2.31
N THR A 17 -2.54 15.24 3.49
CA THR A 17 -3.79 15.84 4.00
C THR A 17 -4.28 17.05 3.21
N ALA A 18 -3.44 17.62 2.33
CA ALA A 18 -3.82 18.68 1.41
C ALA A 18 -4.52 18.18 0.13
N LEU A 19 -4.46 16.88 -0.17
CA LEU A 19 -5.07 16.30 -1.37
C LEU A 19 -6.57 16.04 -1.20
N SER A 20 -7.29 16.03 -2.32
CA SER A 20 -8.72 15.67 -2.32
C SER A 20 -8.93 14.18 -2.01
N PHE A 21 -10.19 13.82 -1.75
CA PHE A 21 -10.55 12.44 -1.46
C PHE A 21 -10.11 11.48 -2.57
N GLU A 22 -10.35 11.86 -3.82
CA GLU A 22 -10.07 11.08 -5.04
C GLU A 22 -8.57 10.90 -5.26
N LYS A 23 -7.80 11.97 -5.02
CA LYS A 23 -6.33 11.95 -5.14
C LYS A 23 -5.69 11.07 -4.06
N LEU A 24 -6.25 11.10 -2.85
CA LEU A 24 -5.86 10.19 -1.77
C LEU A 24 -6.23 8.74 -2.07
N LEU A 25 -7.43 8.49 -2.62
CA LEU A 25 -7.84 7.17 -3.07
C LEU A 25 -6.89 6.64 -4.15
N PHE A 26 -6.57 7.46 -5.14
CA PHE A 26 -5.58 7.14 -6.17
C PHE A 26 -4.24 6.74 -5.56
N PHE A 27 -3.68 7.57 -4.67
CA PHE A 27 -2.37 7.33 -4.09
C PHE A 27 -2.30 6.03 -3.28
N GLY A 28 -3.33 5.76 -2.47
CA GLY A 28 -3.41 4.53 -1.71
C GLY A 28 -3.61 3.29 -2.60
N THR A 29 -4.48 3.36 -3.61
CA THR A 29 -4.67 2.24 -4.56
C THR A 29 -3.41 2.00 -5.39
N TRP A 30 -2.69 3.05 -5.78
CA TRP A 30 -1.38 2.97 -6.44
C TRP A 30 -0.35 2.23 -5.59
N CYS A 31 -0.38 2.37 -4.25
CA CYS A 31 0.44 1.57 -3.33
C CYS A 31 0.03 0.10 -3.31
N CYS A 32 -1.27 -0.21 -3.28
CA CYS A 32 -1.76 -1.58 -3.37
C CYS A 32 -1.35 -2.25 -4.69
N GLU A 33 -1.51 -1.57 -5.83
CA GLU A 33 -1.12 -2.07 -7.15
C GLU A 33 0.37 -2.44 -7.19
N HIS A 34 1.23 -1.62 -6.60
CA HIS A 34 2.66 -1.92 -6.55
C HIS A 34 2.98 -3.15 -5.71
N LEU A 35 2.33 -3.28 -4.55
CA LEU A 35 2.49 -4.46 -3.69
C LEU A 35 1.98 -5.73 -4.40
N ASP A 36 0.86 -5.64 -5.13
CA ASP A 36 0.32 -6.74 -5.94
C ASP A 36 1.31 -7.14 -7.05
N ASN A 37 1.80 -6.18 -7.82
CA ASN A 37 2.77 -6.42 -8.88
C ASN A 37 4.10 -7.04 -8.37
N LYS A 38 4.51 -6.72 -7.14
CA LYS A 38 5.76 -7.21 -6.54
C LYS A 38 5.61 -8.54 -5.81
N TYR A 39 4.48 -8.75 -5.13
CA TYR A 39 4.31 -9.82 -4.14
C TYR A 39 3.05 -10.67 -4.36
N GLY A 40 2.09 -10.23 -5.18
CA GLY A 40 0.85 -10.96 -5.46
C GLY A 40 1.11 -12.37 -6.00
N SER A 41 2.04 -12.52 -6.94
CA SER A 41 2.40 -13.83 -7.51
C SER A 41 2.99 -14.82 -6.50
N TYR A 42 3.45 -14.35 -5.33
CA TYR A 42 3.92 -15.24 -4.27
C TYR A 42 2.77 -16.07 -3.69
N LEU A 43 1.53 -15.56 -3.69
CA LEU A 43 0.37 -16.36 -3.33
C LEU A 43 0.13 -17.50 -4.32
N ASP A 44 0.34 -17.26 -5.61
CA ASP A 44 0.24 -18.31 -6.63
C ASP A 44 1.29 -19.40 -6.40
N GLU A 45 2.53 -19.02 -6.06
CA GLU A 45 3.61 -19.95 -5.69
C GLU A 45 3.23 -20.82 -4.48
N LEU A 46 2.44 -20.28 -3.54
CA LEU A 46 1.95 -20.97 -2.34
C LEU A 46 0.63 -21.75 -2.57
N GLY A 47 0.03 -21.67 -3.76
CA GLY A 47 -1.22 -22.35 -4.11
C GLY A 47 -2.50 -21.55 -3.84
N PHE A 48 -2.40 -20.28 -3.41
CA PHE A 48 -3.51 -19.38 -3.09
C PHE A 48 -3.95 -18.52 -4.28
N VAL A 49 -4.10 -19.14 -5.45
CA VAL A 49 -4.45 -18.45 -6.72
C VAL A 49 -5.81 -17.76 -6.64
N LYS A 50 -6.75 -18.34 -5.90
CA LYS A 50 -8.11 -17.80 -5.75
C LYS A 50 -8.10 -16.53 -4.91
N GLU A 51 -7.32 -16.51 -3.84
CA GLU A 51 -7.15 -15.41 -2.92
C GLU A 51 -6.41 -14.26 -3.61
N HIS A 52 -5.36 -14.56 -4.37
CA HIS A 52 -4.69 -13.58 -5.23
C HIS A 52 -5.66 -12.95 -6.24
N THR A 53 -6.42 -13.78 -6.97
CA THR A 53 -7.44 -13.29 -7.91
C THR A 53 -8.48 -12.39 -7.23
N LEU A 54 -8.90 -12.74 -6.02
CA LEU A 54 -9.82 -11.92 -5.22
C LEU A 54 -9.22 -10.55 -4.93
N MET A 55 -7.97 -10.49 -4.49
CA MET A 55 -7.27 -9.22 -4.23
C MET A 55 -7.11 -8.36 -5.48
N THR A 56 -6.66 -8.93 -6.61
CA THR A 56 -6.53 -8.20 -7.88
C THR A 56 -7.89 -7.66 -8.36
N ASN A 57 -8.96 -8.43 -8.18
CA ASN A 57 -10.32 -7.97 -8.48
C ASN A 57 -10.76 -6.83 -7.56
N THR A 58 -10.39 -6.87 -6.27
CA THR A 58 -10.68 -5.78 -5.33
C THR A 58 -9.87 -4.53 -5.68
N ILE A 59 -8.61 -4.64 -6.08
CA ILE A 59 -7.82 -3.51 -6.58
C ILE A 59 -8.45 -2.91 -7.84
N SER A 60 -8.88 -3.77 -8.78
CA SER A 60 -9.61 -3.33 -9.97
C SER A 60 -10.90 -2.60 -9.62
N PHE A 61 -11.62 -3.02 -8.58
CA PHE A 61 -12.78 -2.30 -8.06
C PHE A 61 -12.42 -0.91 -7.53
N LEU A 62 -11.29 -0.75 -6.83
CA LEU A 62 -10.82 0.57 -6.38
C LEU A 62 -10.49 1.49 -7.56
N TRP A 63 -9.84 0.97 -8.60
CA TRP A 63 -9.55 1.72 -9.83
C TRP A 63 -10.83 2.15 -10.56
N ASN A 64 -11.82 1.27 -10.67
CA ASN A 64 -13.10 1.61 -11.28
C ASN A 64 -13.83 2.74 -10.52
N ILE A 65 -13.69 2.80 -9.19
CA ILE A 65 -14.25 3.92 -8.41
C ILE A 65 -13.58 5.24 -8.80
N ILE A 66 -12.24 5.25 -8.91
CA ILE A 66 -11.48 6.43 -9.32
C ILE A 66 -11.93 6.94 -10.70
N ASP A 67 -12.19 6.05 -11.65
CA ASP A 67 -12.63 6.44 -13.00
C ASP A 67 -14.08 6.92 -13.05
N SER A 68 -14.95 6.31 -12.25
CA SER A 68 -16.40 6.48 -12.39
C SER A 68 -16.93 7.83 -11.91
N ASN A 69 -16.20 8.55 -11.03
CA ASN A 69 -16.69 9.73 -10.30
C ASN A 69 -18.09 9.54 -9.68
N ALA A 70 -18.54 8.30 -9.53
CA ALA A 70 -19.89 7.95 -9.13
C ALA A 70 -20.01 7.91 -7.61
N VAL A 71 -21.24 8.00 -7.11
CA VAL A 71 -21.52 7.78 -5.68
C VAL A 71 -21.07 6.38 -5.31
N ILE A 72 -20.21 6.27 -4.30
CA ILE A 72 -19.68 5.01 -3.79
C ILE A 72 -20.85 4.14 -3.29
N ASP A 73 -21.03 2.97 -3.89
CA ASP A 73 -21.98 1.97 -3.40
C ASP A 73 -21.42 1.29 -2.14
N GLU A 74 -21.91 1.69 -0.98
CA GLU A 74 -21.52 1.12 0.31
C GLU A 74 -21.75 -0.39 0.40
N ALA A 75 -22.78 -0.92 -0.27
CA ALA A 75 -23.06 -2.35 -0.28
C ALA A 75 -21.98 -3.11 -1.06
N ALA A 76 -21.54 -2.56 -2.19
CA ALA A 76 -20.41 -3.10 -2.95
C ALA A 76 -19.12 -3.07 -2.13
N VAL A 77 -18.80 -1.95 -1.46
CA VAL A 77 -17.60 -1.87 -0.60
C VAL A 77 -17.66 -2.88 0.55
N LYS A 78 -18.82 -3.02 1.21
CA LYS A 78 -19.02 -4.00 2.28
C LYS A 78 -18.88 -5.45 1.79
N LYS A 79 -19.32 -5.74 0.57
CA LYS A 79 -19.12 -7.05 -0.06
C LYS A 79 -17.64 -7.34 -0.27
N GLN A 80 -16.88 -6.39 -0.82
CA GLN A 80 -15.42 -6.53 -1.01
C GLN A 80 -14.70 -6.78 0.32
N LEU A 81 -15.02 -6.00 1.37
CA LEU A 81 -14.44 -6.22 2.71
C LEU A 81 -14.72 -7.62 3.27
N ARG A 82 -15.96 -8.11 3.15
CA ARG A 82 -16.29 -9.49 3.59
C ARG A 82 -15.51 -10.53 2.83
N MET A 83 -15.33 -10.36 1.52
CA MET A 83 -14.58 -11.29 0.70
C MET A 83 -13.12 -11.36 1.14
N LEU A 84 -12.50 -10.21 1.41
CA LEU A 84 -11.12 -10.13 1.93
C LEU A 84 -11.00 -10.78 3.32
N LEU A 85 -11.91 -10.48 4.25
CA LEU A 85 -11.86 -11.01 5.63
C LEU A 85 -12.14 -12.51 5.73
N ASN A 86 -12.78 -13.10 4.72
CA ASN A 86 -13.11 -14.52 4.67
C ASN A 86 -12.13 -15.31 3.79
N MET A 87 -10.99 -14.73 3.39
CA MET A 87 -9.95 -15.49 2.71
C MET A 87 -9.43 -16.57 3.65
N ASP A 88 -9.47 -17.81 3.18
CA ASP A 88 -9.01 -18.97 3.92
C ASP A 88 -7.60 -19.31 3.44
N MET A 89 -6.60 -18.96 4.26
CA MET A 89 -5.20 -19.24 3.97
C MET A 89 -4.62 -20.05 5.11
N ASP A 90 -4.40 -21.34 4.85
CA ASP A 90 -3.69 -22.23 5.78
C ASP A 90 -2.18 -22.05 5.63
N TYR A 91 -1.71 -20.83 5.91
CA TYR A 91 -0.30 -20.44 5.85
C TYR A 91 0.04 -19.43 6.94
N GLU A 92 1.10 -19.70 7.70
CA GLU A 92 1.59 -18.81 8.75
C GLU A 92 2.57 -17.78 8.16
N PHE A 93 2.01 -16.66 7.71
CA PHE A 93 2.82 -15.54 7.22
C PHE A 93 3.62 -14.88 8.35
N ASP A 94 4.90 -14.58 8.07
CA ASP A 94 5.81 -13.93 9.02
C ASP A 94 6.24 -12.55 8.52
N PHE A 95 5.91 -11.49 9.26
CA PHE A 95 6.32 -10.11 8.93
C PHE A 95 7.85 -9.92 8.85
N ALA A 96 8.65 -10.80 9.45
CA ALA A 96 10.10 -10.75 9.33
C ALA A 96 10.61 -11.30 7.98
N LYS A 97 9.80 -12.11 7.28
CA LYS A 97 10.12 -12.61 5.95
C LYS A 97 9.61 -11.63 4.90
N PRO A 98 10.47 -11.14 3.98
CA PRO A 98 10.06 -10.05 3.10
C PRO A 98 8.90 -10.35 2.14
N LYS A 99 8.84 -11.57 1.57
CA LYS A 99 7.74 -11.96 0.68
C LYS A 99 6.41 -12.08 1.44
N ASP A 100 6.42 -12.73 2.60
CA ASP A 100 5.27 -12.84 3.50
C ASP A 100 4.77 -11.46 3.95
N CYS A 101 5.70 -10.59 4.37
CA CYS A 101 5.41 -9.22 4.73
C CYS A 101 4.75 -8.46 3.56
N GLY A 102 5.27 -8.64 2.33
CA GLY A 102 4.69 -8.07 1.12
C GLY A 102 3.22 -8.45 0.92
N VAL A 103 2.88 -9.74 1.07
CA VAL A 103 1.51 -10.24 0.97
C VAL A 103 0.62 -9.72 2.09
N LEU A 104 1.09 -9.78 3.36
CA LEU A 104 0.35 -9.25 4.49
C LEU A 104 0.05 -7.76 4.33
N LYS A 105 1.03 -6.98 3.86
CA LYS A 105 0.88 -5.55 3.62
C LYS A 105 0.01 -5.21 2.42
N LEU A 106 -0.02 -6.06 1.40
CA LEU A 106 -0.99 -5.96 0.32
C LEU A 106 -2.43 -6.13 0.85
N MET A 107 -2.68 -7.15 1.66
CA MET A 107 -3.99 -7.40 2.26
C MET A 107 -4.44 -6.25 3.16
N GLU A 108 -3.56 -5.82 4.07
CA GLU A 108 -3.80 -4.65 4.92
C GLU A 108 -4.07 -3.40 4.05
N GLY A 109 -3.29 -3.16 2.99
CA GLY A 109 -3.45 -2.02 2.08
C GLY A 109 -4.83 -2.00 1.42
N ILE A 110 -5.26 -3.13 0.87
CA ILE A 110 -6.59 -3.28 0.27
C ILE A 110 -7.68 -3.01 1.31
N GLU A 111 -7.56 -3.57 2.52
CA GLU A 111 -8.52 -3.33 3.60
C GLU A 111 -8.60 -1.84 3.98
N ARG A 112 -7.43 -1.18 4.10
CA ARG A 112 -7.34 0.26 4.40
C ARG A 112 -8.02 1.09 3.34
N MET A 113 -7.83 0.78 2.06
CA MET A 113 -8.47 1.54 0.98
C MET A 113 -9.98 1.33 0.92
N LEU A 114 -10.46 0.11 1.17
CA LEU A 114 -11.89 -0.14 1.32
C LEU A 114 -12.48 0.57 2.54
N ASN A 115 -11.74 0.63 3.66
CA ASN A 115 -12.14 1.40 4.83
C ASN A 115 -12.13 2.91 4.54
N TYR A 116 -11.17 3.40 3.77
CA TYR A 116 -11.08 4.79 3.35
C TYR A 116 -12.29 5.22 2.53
N LEU A 117 -12.76 4.39 1.58
CA LEU A 117 -14.00 4.64 0.84
C LEU A 117 -15.21 4.88 1.74
N LYS A 118 -15.29 4.18 2.88
CA LYS A 118 -16.40 4.29 3.84
C LYS A 118 -16.23 5.43 4.83
N LYS A 119 -15.04 5.56 5.41
CA LYS A 119 -14.77 6.42 6.58
C LYS A 119 -14.20 7.78 6.18
N LYS A 120 -13.64 7.90 4.97
CA LYS A 120 -12.92 9.07 4.48
C LYS A 120 -11.78 9.50 5.42
N ASN A 121 -11.16 8.53 6.10
CA ASN A 121 -10.10 8.78 7.08
C ASN A 121 -8.72 8.74 6.40
N PRO A 122 -8.02 9.89 6.26
CA PRO A 122 -6.73 9.94 5.58
C PRO A 122 -5.63 9.11 6.28
N GLU A 123 -5.81 8.75 7.55
CA GLU A 123 -4.88 7.85 8.25
C GLU A 123 -4.84 6.43 7.63
N ASP A 124 -5.93 5.99 6.98
CA ASP A 124 -5.93 4.72 6.25
C ASP A 124 -5.02 4.79 5.00
N VAL A 125 -4.97 5.96 4.34
CA VAL A 125 -4.08 6.21 3.19
C VAL A 125 -2.63 6.36 3.63
N LEU A 126 -2.38 7.04 4.75
CA LEU A 126 -1.04 7.17 5.34
C LEU A 126 -0.44 5.81 5.71
N ALA A 127 -1.25 4.92 6.31
CA ALA A 127 -0.83 3.55 6.60
C ALA A 127 -0.49 2.80 5.31
N CYS A 128 -1.39 2.86 4.30
CA CYS A 128 -1.17 2.21 3.01
C CYS A 128 0.11 2.68 2.30
N ALA A 129 0.39 3.98 2.36
CA ALA A 129 1.58 4.56 1.75
C ALA A 129 2.90 4.14 2.44
N TYR A 130 2.84 3.80 3.72
CA TYR A 130 4.01 3.30 4.45
C TYR A 130 4.29 1.82 4.17
N TYR A 131 3.33 1.03 3.72
CA TYR A 131 3.46 -0.41 3.55
C TYR A 131 4.61 -0.87 2.63
N PRO A 132 4.88 -0.25 1.46
CA PRO A 132 6.07 -0.57 0.67
C PRO A 132 7.38 -0.39 1.47
N LEU A 133 7.45 0.64 2.31
CA LEU A 133 8.61 0.92 3.17
C LEU A 133 8.73 -0.12 4.30
N ASP A 134 7.60 -0.64 4.79
CA ASP A 134 7.59 -1.69 5.82
C ASP A 134 8.11 -3.02 5.28
N VAL A 135 7.82 -3.33 4.01
CA VAL A 135 8.44 -4.48 3.34
C VAL A 135 9.94 -4.28 3.14
N LEU A 136 10.37 -3.07 2.76
CA LEU A 136 11.80 -2.72 2.72
C LEU A 136 12.46 -2.85 4.10
N ASN A 137 11.76 -2.50 5.18
CA ASN A 137 12.24 -2.74 6.54
C ASN A 137 12.46 -4.24 6.80
N ALA A 138 11.56 -5.11 6.37
CA ALA A 138 11.74 -6.57 6.50
C ALA A 138 12.98 -7.07 5.73
N PHE A 139 13.21 -6.57 4.51
CA PHE A 139 14.45 -6.88 3.76
C PHE A 139 15.72 -6.38 4.45
N LYS A 140 15.67 -5.18 5.03
CA LYS A 140 16.81 -4.58 5.70
C LYS A 140 17.14 -5.32 7.00
N ASN A 141 16.11 -5.65 7.79
CA ASN A 141 16.27 -6.32 9.08
C ASN A 141 16.62 -7.80 8.93
N SER A 142 16.15 -8.49 7.88
CA SER A 142 16.53 -9.90 7.61
C SER A 142 18.01 -10.08 7.25
N LYS A 143 18.71 -9.00 6.87
CA LYS A 143 20.13 -9.01 6.48
C LYS A 143 21.10 -8.47 7.53
N LEU A 144 20.60 -7.98 8.68
CA LEU A 144 21.43 -7.26 9.66
C LEU A 144 21.37 -7.95 11.02
N ASP A 145 22.56 -8.23 11.58
CA ASP A 145 22.69 -8.56 13.00
C ASP A 145 22.47 -7.27 13.83
N PRO A 146 21.43 -7.21 14.69
CA PRO A 146 21.10 -6.01 15.46
C PRO A 146 22.20 -5.59 16.46
N TYR A 147 23.23 -6.43 16.69
CA TYR A 147 24.27 -6.18 17.70
C TYR A 147 25.56 -5.54 17.16
N THR A 148 25.76 -5.42 15.84
CA THR A 148 27.11 -5.14 15.29
C THR A 148 27.28 -3.84 14.50
N THR A 149 26.20 -3.13 14.13
CA THR A 149 26.32 -1.90 13.31
C THR A 149 25.47 -0.75 13.86
N PRO A 150 26.07 0.38 14.29
CA PRO A 150 25.33 1.57 14.65
C PRO A 150 24.63 2.14 13.41
N MET A 151 23.30 2.06 13.39
CA MET A 151 22.53 2.45 12.21
C MET A 151 22.11 3.92 12.27
N LYS A 152 22.50 4.72 11.26
CA LYS A 152 21.79 5.99 11.01
C LYS A 152 20.36 5.65 10.54
N SER A 153 19.37 6.30 11.13
CA SER A 153 17.94 6.09 10.87
C SER A 153 17.33 7.38 10.35
N GLY A 154 16.42 7.29 9.39
CA GLY A 154 15.72 8.46 8.88
C GLY A 154 15.21 8.28 7.46
N VAL A 155 14.36 9.22 7.04
CA VAL A 155 13.94 9.38 5.64
C VAL A 155 15.12 9.63 4.69
N ASP A 156 16.26 10.06 5.23
CA ASP A 156 17.49 10.31 4.46
C ASP A 156 18.35 9.05 4.22
N ASP A 157 17.91 7.89 4.70
CA ASP A 157 18.64 6.64 4.49
C ASP A 157 18.56 6.23 3.00
N PRO A 158 19.70 6.10 2.28
CA PRO A 158 19.71 5.80 0.85
C PRO A 158 18.96 4.54 0.46
N TYR A 159 18.81 3.59 1.40
CA TYR A 159 18.08 2.34 1.16
C TYR A 159 16.59 2.55 0.85
N PHE A 160 15.97 3.59 1.40
CA PHE A 160 14.55 3.90 1.15
C PHE A 160 14.35 4.97 0.08
N LYS A 161 15.45 5.55 -0.44
CA LYS A 161 15.42 6.75 -1.28
C LYS A 161 14.56 6.57 -2.53
N GLU A 162 14.70 5.43 -3.22
CA GLU A 162 13.95 5.18 -4.45
C GLU A 162 12.44 5.22 -4.21
N GLU A 163 11.96 4.51 -3.19
CA GLU A 163 10.53 4.48 -2.85
C GLU A 163 10.03 5.85 -2.35
N LEU A 164 10.80 6.52 -1.47
CA LEU A 164 10.45 7.84 -0.95
C LEU A 164 10.42 8.92 -2.05
N ASP A 165 11.40 8.95 -2.94
CA ASP A 165 11.45 9.88 -4.07
C ASP A 165 10.27 9.63 -5.02
N THR A 166 9.90 8.37 -5.25
CA THR A 166 8.79 8.00 -6.12
C THR A 166 7.45 8.44 -5.53
N GLN A 167 7.22 8.17 -4.25
CA GLN A 167 6.04 8.65 -3.54
C GLN A 167 5.96 10.18 -3.54
N HIS A 168 7.06 10.87 -3.27
CA HIS A 168 7.11 12.33 -3.27
C HIS A 168 6.81 12.94 -4.65
N LYS A 169 7.35 12.34 -5.73
CA LYS A 169 7.03 12.74 -7.11
C LYS A 169 5.54 12.60 -7.39
N LEU A 170 4.93 11.48 -7.01
CA LEU A 170 3.51 11.28 -7.21
C LEU A 170 2.66 12.27 -6.40
N LEU A 171 2.95 12.45 -5.10
CA LEU A 171 2.24 13.41 -4.26
C LEU A 171 2.31 14.83 -4.82
N THR A 172 3.47 15.23 -5.34
CA THR A 172 3.64 16.53 -6.00
C THR A 172 2.83 16.61 -7.28
N TYR A 173 2.89 15.59 -8.13
CA TYR A 173 2.12 15.52 -9.37
C TYR A 173 0.61 15.63 -9.13
N LEU A 174 0.11 14.92 -8.11
CA LEU A 174 -1.30 14.93 -7.73
C LEU A 174 -1.79 16.29 -7.25
N LYS A 175 -0.93 17.22 -6.82
CA LYS A 175 -1.40 18.57 -6.43
C LYS A 175 -2.05 19.29 -7.61
N ASP A 176 -1.44 19.17 -8.79
CA ASP A 176 -1.82 19.98 -9.96
C ASP A 176 -2.48 19.19 -11.10
N HIS A 177 -2.51 17.86 -11.03
CA HIS A 177 -3.03 17.01 -12.10
C HIS A 177 -4.25 16.21 -11.64
N ASN A 178 -5.17 15.98 -12.59
CA ASN A 178 -6.20 14.97 -12.46
C ASN A 178 -5.65 13.65 -12.99
N VAL A 179 -6.09 12.54 -12.39
CA VAL A 179 -5.58 11.19 -12.67
C VAL A 179 -6.73 10.20 -12.77
N THR A 180 -6.50 9.14 -13.52
CA THR A 180 -7.42 8.02 -13.76
C THR A 180 -6.67 6.70 -13.63
N SER A 181 -7.37 5.56 -13.68
CA SER A 181 -6.73 4.24 -13.67
C SER A 181 -5.72 4.03 -14.80
N ALA A 182 -5.80 4.78 -15.90
CA ALA A 182 -4.78 4.77 -16.96
C ALA A 182 -3.39 5.21 -16.46
N ASP A 183 -3.35 6.01 -15.40
CA ASP A 183 -2.13 6.55 -14.79
C ASP A 183 -1.58 5.65 -13.68
N LYS A 184 -2.15 4.46 -13.45
CA LYS A 184 -1.83 3.59 -12.30
C LYS A 184 -0.36 3.14 -12.19
N ASN A 185 0.41 3.26 -13.26
CA ASN A 185 1.84 2.94 -13.28
C ASN A 185 2.74 4.20 -13.36
N ILE A 186 2.19 5.40 -13.15
CA ILE A 186 3.03 6.60 -13.17
C ILE A 186 4.12 6.50 -12.10
N PHE A 187 5.36 6.76 -12.51
CA PHE A 187 6.58 6.67 -11.70
C PHE A 187 6.95 5.27 -11.17
N ARG A 188 6.27 4.18 -11.55
CA ARG A 188 6.57 2.80 -11.12
C ARG A 188 6.72 1.81 -12.28
#